data_AF-A0A809Y933-F1
#
_entry.id   AF-A0A809Y933-F1
#
_cell.length_a   1.000
_cell.length_b   1.000
_cell.length_c   1.000
_cell.angle_alpha   90.00
_cell.angle_beta   90.00
_cell.angle_gamma   90.00
#
_symmetry.space_group_name_H-M   'P 1'
#
loop_
_entity.id
_entity.type
_entity.pdbx_description
1 polymer ?
#
loop_
_entity_poly.entity_id
_entity_poly.type
_entity_poly.pdbx_seq_one_letter_code
_entity_poly.pdbx_strand_id
1 'polypeptide(L)'
;MTEQSDSSSERLLRRAQAAKYVVETYNVPCSPKTLAKLACVSSEGPPFRLAGRFPLYPVSGLDAWAQKKIGPLVRSTSEVRRVA
;
A
#
# COMPACT_ATOMS: atom_id res chain seq x y z
N MET A 1 19.61 13.63 -5.69
CA MET A 1 19.64 12.16 -5.58
C MET A 1 18.25 11.70 -5.17
N THR A 2 17.32 11.65 -6.13
CA THR A 2 15.98 11.09 -5.92
C THR A 2 15.54 10.59 -7.28
N GLU A 3 15.93 9.36 -7.59
CA GLU A 3 15.53 8.71 -8.83
C GLU A 3 14.03 8.40 -8.76
N GLN A 4 13.25 9.27 -9.42
CA GLN A 4 11.91 8.91 -9.88
C GLN A 4 12.08 7.99 -11.08
N SER A 5 11.60 6.75 -10.95
CA SER A 5 11.39 5.83 -12.06
C SER A 5 9.91 5.52 -12.15
N ASP A 6 9.17 6.45 -12.76
CA ASP A 6 7.91 6.15 -13.43
C ASP A 6 8.26 5.53 -14.78
N SER A 7 7.90 4.26 -15.00
CA SER A 7 7.79 3.63 -16.34
C SER A 7 7.22 2.21 -16.23
N SER A 8 5.89 2.13 -16.23
CA SER A 8 5.08 1.27 -17.10
C SER A 8 5.47 -0.19 -17.31
N SER A 9 5.87 -0.87 -16.25
CA SER A 9 5.77 -2.33 -16.14
C SER A 9 5.30 -2.60 -14.73
N GLU A 10 4.01 -2.94 -14.54
CA GLU A 10 3.43 -3.20 -13.22
C GLU A 10 4.27 -4.27 -12.50
N ARG A 11 5.25 -3.83 -11.70
CA ARG A 11 6.08 -4.74 -10.92
C ARG A 11 5.16 -5.41 -9.92
N LEU A 12 4.93 -6.70 -10.14
CA LEU A 12 4.14 -7.54 -9.28
C LEU A 12 5.01 -7.98 -8.09
N LEU A 13 4.83 -7.30 -6.96
CA LEU A 13 5.61 -7.53 -5.76
C LEU A 13 4.98 -8.61 -4.90
N ARG A 14 5.79 -9.52 -4.34
CA ARG A 14 5.32 -10.48 -3.33
C ARG A 14 5.05 -9.75 -2.00
N ARG A 15 4.26 -10.34 -1.10
CA ARG A 15 3.91 -9.75 0.22
C ARG A 15 5.09 -9.10 0.96
N ALA A 16 6.26 -9.76 0.99
CA ALA A 16 7.44 -9.23 1.67
C ALA A 16 8.01 -7.97 1.00
N GLN A 17 8.07 -7.97 -0.33
CA GLN A 17 8.53 -6.83 -1.12
C GLN A 17 7.51 -5.68 -1.09
N ALA A 18 6.22 -6.01 -1.16
CA ALA A 18 5.13 -5.06 -1.03
C ALA A 18 5.16 -4.31 0.31
N ALA A 19 5.35 -5.05 1.42
CA ALA A 19 5.50 -4.46 2.75
C ALA A 19 6.70 -3.52 2.81
N LYS A 20 7.86 -3.97 2.33
CA LYS A 20 9.09 -3.17 2.31
C LYS A 20 8.93 -1.89 1.48
N TYR A 21 8.35 -2.01 0.28
CA TYR A 21 8.10 -0.88 -0.60
C TYR A 21 7.19 0.17 0.04
N VAL A 22 6.09 -0.24 0.66
CA VAL A 22 5.19 0.72 1.36
C VAL A 22 5.91 1.44 2.49
N VAL A 23 6.73 0.73 3.26
CA VAL A 23 7.50 1.34 4.36
C VAL A 23 8.56 2.30 3.82
N GLU A 24 9.30 1.94 2.77
CA GLU A 24 10.35 2.77 2.19
C GLU A 24 9.79 4.00 1.44
N THR A 25 8.69 3.84 0.70
CA THR A 25 8.13 4.91 -0.15
C THR A 25 7.19 5.84 0.63
N TYR A 26 6.31 5.28 1.46
CA TYR A 26 5.24 6.03 2.12
C TYR A 26 5.46 6.19 3.63
N ASN A 27 6.49 5.57 4.19
CA ASN A 27 6.77 5.55 5.62
C ASN A 27 5.58 5.08 6.47
N VAL A 28 4.68 4.28 5.87
CA VAL A 28 3.52 3.68 6.54
C VAL A 28 3.96 2.36 7.17
N PRO A 29 3.73 2.12 8.48
CA PRO A 29 4.15 0.88 9.15
C PRO A 29 3.35 -0.30 8.62
N CYS A 30 3.87 -0.95 7.57
CA CYS A 30 3.22 -2.06 6.90
C CYS A 30 4.08 -3.32 7.05
N SER A 31 3.64 -4.25 7.90
CA SER A 31 4.29 -5.56 8.03
C SER A 31 3.68 -6.58 7.06
N PRO A 32 4.42 -7.58 6.57
CA PRO A 32 3.87 -8.63 5.71
C PRO A 32 2.75 -9.42 6.39
N LYS A 33 2.78 -9.56 7.73
CA LYS A 33 1.67 -10.11 8.53
C LYS A 33 0.42 -9.23 8.47
N THR A 34 0.59 -7.91 8.50
CA THR A 34 -0.51 -6.94 8.36
C THR A 34 -1.12 -7.04 6.96
N LEU A 35 -0.30 -7.11 5.91
CA LEU A 35 -0.81 -7.34 4.54
C LEU A 35 -1.53 -8.68 4.40
N ALA A 36 -1.01 -9.75 5.00
CA ALA A 36 -1.68 -11.05 5.00
C ALA A 36 -3.02 -11.00 5.75
N LYS A 37 -3.05 -10.33 6.91
CA LYS A 37 -4.29 -10.13 7.67
C LYS A 37 -5.29 -9.30 6.89
N LEU A 38 -4.87 -8.19 6.27
CA LEU A 38 -5.72 -7.35 5.45
C LEU A 38 -6.26 -8.13 4.24
N ALA A 39 -5.40 -8.87 3.52
CA ALA A 39 -5.83 -9.67 2.38
C ALA A 39 -6.83 -10.78 2.73
N CYS A 40 -6.79 -11.33 3.96
CA CYS A 40 -7.70 -12.39 4.39
C CYS A 40 -8.96 -11.87 5.11
N VAL A 41 -8.88 -10.77 5.86
CA VAL A 41 -9.91 -10.34 6.82
C VAL A 41 -10.66 -9.10 6.36
N SER A 42 -10.07 -8.29 5.48
CA SER A 42 -10.63 -6.96 5.18
C SER A 42 -10.59 -6.65 3.69
N SER A 43 -11.75 -6.33 3.12
CA SER A 43 -11.89 -5.76 1.77
C SER A 43 -11.15 -4.42 1.59
N GLU A 44 -10.69 -3.82 2.70
CA GLU A 44 -9.91 -2.58 2.78
C GLU A 44 -8.39 -2.78 2.60
N GLY A 45 -7.97 -3.94 2.07
CA GLY A 45 -6.57 -4.24 1.74
C GLY A 45 -6.20 -3.82 0.31
N PRO A 46 -4.89 -3.71 -0.01
CA PRO A 46 -4.45 -3.45 -1.36
C PRO A 46 -4.86 -4.59 -2.30
N PRO A 47 -5.27 -4.28 -3.54
CA PRO A 47 -5.67 -5.29 -4.50
C PRO A 47 -4.49 -6.21 -4.80
N PHE A 48 -4.75 -7.52 -4.88
CA PHE A 48 -3.75 -8.53 -5.20
C PHE A 48 -4.21 -9.39 -6.37
N ARG A 49 -3.26 -9.80 -7.21
CA ARG A 49 -3.46 -10.81 -8.25
C ARG A 49 -2.90 -12.13 -7.74
N LEU A 50 -3.63 -13.23 -7.94
CA LEU A 50 -3.14 -14.56 -7.62
C LEU A 50 -2.37 -15.14 -8.81
N ALA A 51 -1.08 -15.35 -8.65
CA ALA A 51 -0.28 -16.15 -9.57
C ALA A 51 -0.13 -17.56 -8.98
N GLY A 52 -1.11 -18.42 -9.29
CA GLY A 52 -1.21 -19.77 -8.74
C GLY A 52 -1.43 -19.73 -7.22
N ARG A 53 -0.37 -20.00 -6.44
CA ARG A 53 -0.41 -20.05 -4.96
C ARG A 53 0.05 -18.76 -4.28
N PHE A 54 0.62 -17.82 -5.02
CA PHE A 54 1.23 -16.62 -4.45
C PHE A 54 0.42 -15.37 -4.81
N PRO A 55 -0.01 -14.55 -3.82
CA PRO A 55 -0.56 -13.25 -4.12
C PRO A 55 0.57 -12.28 -4.46
N LEU A 56 0.36 -11.60 -5.57
CA LEU A 56 1.20 -10.57 -6.13
C LEU A 56 0.46 -9.24 -6.03
N TYR A 57 1.16 -8.23 -5.55
CA TYR A 57 0.63 -6.90 -5.34
C TYR A 57 1.20 -6.00 -6.45
N PRO A 58 0.36 -5.39 -7.29
CA PRO A 58 0.80 -4.35 -8.19
C PRO A 58 1.18 -3.10 -7.37
N VAL A 59 2.25 -2.42 -7.78
CA VAL A 59 2.69 -1.17 -7.14
C VAL A 59 1.57 -0.12 -7.13
N SER A 60 0.86 0.05 -8.25
CA SER A 60 -0.29 0.94 -8.38
C SER A 60 -1.37 0.72 -7.31
N GLY A 61 -1.65 -0.56 -6.99
CA GLY A 61 -2.59 -0.94 -5.95
C GLY A 61 -2.09 -0.67 -4.53
N LEU A 62 -0.78 -0.84 -4.30
CA LEU A 62 -0.16 -0.49 -3.02
C LEU A 62 -0.15 1.01 -2.80
N ASP A 63 0.13 1.79 -3.83
CA ASP A 63 0.15 3.25 -3.79
C ASP A 63 -1.25 3.80 -3.49
N ALA A 64 -2.27 3.34 -4.21
CA ALA A 64 -3.66 3.73 -3.97
C ALA A 64 -4.12 3.39 -2.55
N TRP A 65 -3.74 2.21 -2.04
CA TRP A 65 -4.04 1.80 -0.68
C TRP A 65 -3.30 2.65 0.36
N ALA A 66 -2.01 2.93 0.13
CA ALA A 66 -1.20 3.77 1.01
C ALA A 66 -1.75 5.20 1.07
N GLN A 67 -2.14 5.79 -0.07
CA GLN A 67 -2.77 7.10 -0.12
C GLN A 67 -4.11 7.13 0.63
N LYS A 68 -4.95 6.10 0.46
CA LYS A 68 -6.19 5.95 1.23
C LYS A 68 -5.92 5.86 2.73
N LYS A 69 -4.78 5.28 3.15
CA LYS A 69 -4.38 5.13 4.54
C LYS A 69 -3.77 6.40 5.16
N ILE A 70 -2.97 7.14 4.38
CA ILE A 70 -2.37 8.41 4.80
C ILE A 70 -3.46 9.48 4.98
N GLY A 71 -4.57 9.36 4.25
CA GLY A 71 -5.69 10.29 4.33
C GLY A 71 -5.41 11.60 3.60
N PRO A 72 -6.39 12.51 3.53
CA PRO A 72 -6.19 13.81 2.88
C PRO A 72 -5.14 14.64 3.63
N LEU A 73 -4.38 15.44 2.88
CA LEU A 73 -3.40 16.37 3.43
C LEU A 73 -4.14 17.47 4.22
N VAL A 74 -4.33 17.22 5.51
CA VAL A 74 -4.96 18.16 6.43
C VAL A 74 -3.96 19.23 6.86
N ARG A 75 -4.40 20.49 6.88
CA ARG A 75 -3.59 21.62 7.36
C ARG A 75 -3.68 21.82 8.88
N SER A 76 -4.66 21.17 9.51
CA SER A 76 -4.90 21.24 10.94
C SER A 76 -5.43 19.89 11.45
N THR A 77 -4.86 19.38 12.53
CA THR A 77 -5.27 18.13 13.19
C THR A 77 -6.74 18.14 13.63
N SER A 78 -7.35 19.32 13.78
CA SER A 78 -8.78 19.48 14.07
C SER A 78 -9.70 19.07 12.90
N GLU A 79 -9.21 19.07 11.66
CA GLU A 79 -10.00 18.72 10.47
C GLU A 79 -10.17 17.19 10.32
N VAL A 80 -9.22 16.42 10.85
CA VAL A 80 -9.24 14.93 10.83
C VAL A 80 -10.47 14.37 11.54
N ARG A 81 -11.01 15.06 12.54
CA ARG A 81 -12.12 14.55 13.37
C ARG A 81 -13.49 14.66 12.71
N ARG A 82 -13.65 15.40 11.61
CA ARG A 82 -14.96 15.58 10.92
C ARG A 82 -15.25 14.55 9.84
N VAL A 83 -14.25 13.80 9.41
CA VAL A 83 -14.35 12.89 8.25
C VAL A 83 -14.41 11.41 8.67
N ALA A 84 -14.33 11.13 9.98
CA ALA A 84 -14.38 9.78 10.56
C ALA A 84 -15.79 9.36 10.95
#